data_AF-A0A6B3F3E6-F1
#
_entry.id   AF-A0A6B3F3E6-F1
#
_cell.length_a   1.000
_cell.length_b   1.000
_cell.length_c   1.000
_cell.angle_alpha   90.00
_cell.angle_beta   90.00
_cell.angle_gamma   90.00
#
_symmetry.space_group_name_H-M   'P 1'
#
loop_
_entity.id
_entity.type
_entity.pdbx_description
1 polymer ?
#
loop_
_entity_poly.entity_id
_entity_poly.type
_entity_poly.pdbx_seq_one_letter_code
_entity_poly.pdbx_strand_id
1 'polypeptide(L)'
;LAGAAFALPVPAAHAAGDVVKVTGSQGNWQLSVNGQPYTVKGLTWGPSPTDAPKYLPDVASMGVNTIRTWGTDATSKPLFDAAAANGIRVVAG
;
A
#
# COMPACT_ATOMS: atom_id res chain seq x y z
N LEU A 1 -17.15 43.40 -16.67
CA LEU A 1 -16.23 42.54 -17.42
C LEU A 1 -15.48 41.68 -16.41
N ALA A 2 -15.59 40.35 -16.54
CA ALA A 2 -15.20 39.36 -15.54
C ALA A 2 -13.67 39.19 -15.45
N GLY A 3 -13.14 39.05 -14.23
CA GLY A 3 -11.74 38.71 -13.98
C GLY A 3 -11.51 37.21 -14.12
N ALA A 4 -10.57 36.83 -14.99
CA ALA A 4 -10.16 35.44 -15.17
C ALA A 4 -9.18 35.03 -14.07
N ALA A 5 -9.52 33.99 -13.31
CA ALA A 5 -8.59 33.32 -12.41
C ALA A 5 -7.74 32.34 -13.22
N PHE A 6 -6.42 32.53 -13.22
CA PHE A 6 -5.48 31.55 -13.74
C PHE A 6 -5.31 30.42 -12.72
N ALA A 7 -5.74 29.21 -13.09
CA ALA A 7 -5.40 28.01 -12.33
C ALA A 7 -3.97 27.58 -12.67
N LEU A 8 -3.11 27.50 -11.66
CA LEU A 8 -1.77 26.91 -11.82
C LEU A 8 -1.89 25.38 -11.92
N PRO A 9 -1.12 24.72 -12.79
CA PRO A 9 -1.11 23.27 -12.85
C PRO A 9 -0.52 22.72 -11.55
N VAL A 10 -1.32 21.95 -10.80
CA VAL A 10 -0.82 21.16 -9.68
C VAL A 10 0.09 20.09 -10.29
N PRO A 11 1.38 20.01 -9.90
CA PRO A 11 2.22 18.91 -10.37
C PRO A 11 1.55 17.62 -9.90
N ALA A 12 1.30 16.70 -10.82
CA ALA A 12 0.90 15.35 -10.46
C ALA A 12 1.98 14.85 -9.51
N ALA A 13 1.64 14.73 -8.23
CA ALA A 13 2.51 14.07 -7.28
C ALA A 13 2.67 12.65 -7.83
N HIS A 14 3.81 12.35 -8.45
CA HIS A 14 4.31 10.99 -8.42
C HIS A 14 4.19 10.60 -6.96
N ALA A 15 3.28 9.69 -6.65
CA ALA A 15 3.16 9.17 -5.31
C ALA A 15 4.54 8.59 -4.98
N ALA A 16 5.35 9.37 -4.27
CA ALA A 16 6.54 8.85 -3.64
C ALA A 16 6.04 7.63 -2.88
N GLY A 17 6.57 6.44 -3.22
CA GLY A 17 6.13 5.21 -2.58
C GLY A 17 6.13 5.39 -1.07
N ASP A 18 5.21 4.71 -0.40
CA ASP A 18 5.06 4.86 1.04
C ASP A 18 6.39 4.64 1.77
N VAL A 19 6.75 5.57 2.65
CA VAL A 19 7.96 5.48 3.45
C VAL A 19 7.64 4.71 4.73
N VAL A 20 8.17 3.49 4.81
CA VAL A 20 8.03 2.62 5.98
C VAL A 20 9.25 2.77 6.87
N LYS A 21 9.04 3.01 8.18
CA LYS A 21 10.12 3.12 9.17
C LYS A 21 9.78 2.35 10.44
N VAL A 22 10.78 1.66 10.99
CA VAL A 22 10.75 1.21 12.38
C VAL A 22 11.31 2.35 13.25
N THR A 23 10.53 2.77 14.24
CA THR A 23 10.86 3.86 15.17
C THR A 23 10.84 3.37 16.61
N GLY A 24 11.47 4.12 17.52
CA GLY A 24 11.51 3.78 18.95
C GLY A 24 12.86 3.18 19.35
N SER A 25 12.83 2.38 20.41
CA SER A 25 14.02 1.76 20.99
C SER A 25 13.70 0.37 21.53
N GLN A 26 14.71 -0.34 22.03
CA GLN A 26 14.55 -1.68 22.59
C GLN A 26 13.38 -1.75 23.58
N GLY A 27 12.46 -2.69 23.35
CA GLY A 27 11.26 -2.90 24.17
C GLY A 27 10.06 -2.02 23.80
N ASN A 28 10.21 -1.03 22.91
CA ASN A 28 9.13 -0.14 22.47
C ASN A 28 9.30 0.27 21.00
N TRP A 29 9.35 -0.72 20.11
CA TRP A 29 9.41 -0.51 18.67
C TRP A 29 8.03 -0.27 18.08
N GLN A 30 7.95 0.64 17.12
CA GLN A 30 6.72 0.93 16.38
C GLN A 30 7.01 0.98 14.89
N LEU A 31 6.09 0.42 14.10
CA LEU A 31 6.07 0.60 12.66
C LEU A 31 5.34 1.90 12.35
N SER A 32 5.92 2.71 11.47
CA SER A 32 5.28 3.91 10.93
C SER A 32 5.27 3.87 9.42
N VAL A 33 4.21 4.42 8.84
CA VAL A 33 4.09 4.64 7.40
C VAL A 33 3.80 6.11 7.17
N ASN A 34 4.62 6.77 6.35
CA ASN A 34 4.53 8.21 6.08
C ASN A 34 4.48 9.04 7.38
N GLY A 35 5.26 8.61 8.38
CA GLY A 35 5.33 9.27 9.69
C GLY A 35 4.17 9.00 10.64
N GLN A 36 3.15 8.24 10.24
CA GLN A 36 2.02 7.88 11.10
C GLN A 36 2.19 6.47 11.68
N PRO A 37 1.82 6.22 12.96
CA PRO A 37 1.80 4.88 13.53
C PRO A 37 0.97 3.92 12.66
N TYR A 38 1.50 2.73 12.43
CA TYR A 38 0.88 1.74 11.55
C TYR A 38 0.74 0.40 12.25
N THR A 39 -0.51 -0.01 12.49
CA THR A 39 -0.83 -1.36 12.94
C THR A 39 -1.12 -2.25 11.73
N VAL A 40 -0.36 -3.32 11.59
CA VAL A 40 -0.58 -4.34 10.56
C VAL A 40 -1.88 -5.10 10.87
N LYS A 41 -2.83 -5.05 9.96
CA LYS A 41 -4.04 -5.88 9.91
C LYS A 41 -3.85 -6.83 8.74
N GLY A 42 -3.14 -7.93 9.01
CA GLY A 42 -2.50 -8.75 7.99
C GLY A 42 -3.28 -10.01 7.59
N LEU A 43 -3.17 -10.40 6.32
CA LEU A 43 -3.46 -11.75 5.84
C LEU A 43 -2.29 -12.29 5.01
N THR A 44 -2.11 -13.61 4.98
CA THR A 44 -1.15 -14.25 4.06
C THR A 44 -1.80 -14.42 2.69
N TRP A 45 -1.12 -13.99 1.63
CA TRP A 45 -1.54 -14.20 0.25
C TRP A 45 -1.09 -15.58 -0.23
N GLY A 46 -2.06 -16.47 -0.46
CA GLY A 46 -1.87 -17.80 -1.04
C GLY A 46 -2.22 -17.95 -2.54
N PRO A 47 -3.20 -17.21 -3.11
CA PRO A 47 -3.58 -17.37 -4.51
C PRO A 47 -2.49 -16.98 -5.54
N SER A 48 -2.75 -17.27 -6.82
CA SER A 48 -1.93 -16.73 -7.90
C SER A 48 -1.94 -15.19 -7.89
N PRO A 49 -0.83 -14.51 -8.23
CA PRO A 49 -0.83 -13.06 -8.47
C PRO A 49 -1.91 -12.59 -9.45
N THR A 50 -2.29 -13.43 -10.42
CA THR A 50 -3.34 -13.12 -11.41
C THR A 50 -4.74 -13.08 -10.81
N ASP A 51 -4.96 -13.67 -9.64
CA ASP A 51 -6.26 -13.66 -8.95
C ASP A 51 -6.45 -12.40 -8.10
N ALA A 52 -5.45 -11.51 -8.04
CA ALA A 52 -5.49 -10.26 -7.29
C ALA A 52 -6.74 -9.41 -7.58
N PRO A 53 -7.15 -9.16 -8.84
CA PRO A 53 -8.35 -8.37 -9.12
C PRO A 53 -9.63 -9.02 -8.60
N LYS A 54 -9.65 -10.35 -8.44
CA LYS A 54 -10.80 -11.10 -7.94
C LYS A 54 -10.92 -11.00 -6.41
N TYR A 55 -9.81 -11.20 -5.69
CA TYR A 55 -9.87 -11.36 -4.23
C TYR A 55 -9.50 -10.12 -3.43
N LEU A 56 -8.69 -9.20 -3.95
CA LEU A 56 -8.25 -8.03 -3.17
C LEU A 56 -9.38 -7.07 -2.74
N PRO A 57 -10.46 -6.85 -3.53
CA PRO A 57 -11.59 -6.05 -3.06
C PRO A 57 -12.24 -6.64 -1.80
N ASP A 58 -12.43 -7.96 -1.77
CA ASP A 58 -12.99 -8.66 -0.61
C ASP A 58 -12.04 -8.58 0.59
N VAL A 59 -10.74 -8.78 0.35
CA VAL A 59 -9.68 -8.62 1.36
C VAL A 59 -9.72 -7.22 1.99
N ALA A 60 -9.81 -6.17 1.17
CA ALA A 60 -9.92 -4.80 1.64
C ALA A 60 -11.21 -4.57 2.44
N SER A 61 -12.34 -5.13 2.00
CA SER A 61 -13.64 -4.98 2.68
C SER A 61 -13.68 -5.61 4.07
N MET A 62 -12.85 -6.64 4.32
CA MET A 62 -12.64 -7.22 5.66
C MET A 62 -11.80 -6.33 6.59
N GLY A 63 -11.29 -5.20 6.11
CA GLY A 63 -10.46 -4.26 6.90
C GLY A 63 -8.97 -4.60 6.93
N VAL A 64 -8.53 -5.50 6.05
CA VAL A 64 -7.10 -5.84 5.88
C VAL A 64 -6.39 -4.66 5.23
N ASN A 65 -5.23 -4.31 5.77
CA ASN A 65 -4.40 -3.23 5.23
C ASN A 65 -3.03 -3.72 4.74
N THR A 66 -2.70 -4.98 4.97
CA THR A 66 -1.42 -5.60 4.60
C THR A 66 -1.63 -7.05 4.17
N ILE A 67 -1.01 -7.46 3.06
CA ILE A 67 -0.83 -8.88 2.74
C ILE A 67 0.64 -9.28 2.83
N ARG A 68 0.92 -10.55 3.12
CA ARG A 68 2.27 -11.13 3.06
C ARG A 68 2.36 -12.16 1.94
N THR A 69 3.37 -12.09 1.09
CA THR A 69 3.67 -13.15 0.12
C THR A 69 4.64 -14.19 0.70
N TRP A 70 4.68 -15.39 0.11
CA TRP A 70 5.65 -16.43 0.48
C TRP A 70 7.02 -16.26 -0.19
N GLY A 71 7.05 -15.55 -1.31
CA GLY A 71 8.23 -15.25 -2.11
C GLY A 71 7.91 -14.12 -3.09
N THR A 72 8.90 -13.70 -3.85
CA THR A 72 8.75 -12.76 -4.96
C THR A 72 9.48 -13.25 -6.21
N ASP A 73 8.91 -12.93 -7.37
CA ASP A 73 9.45 -13.27 -8.69
C ASP A 73 9.00 -12.25 -9.74
N ALA A 74 9.27 -12.53 -11.02
CA ALA A 74 8.90 -11.68 -12.15
C ALA A 74 7.38 -11.42 -12.27
N THR A 75 6.54 -12.22 -11.62
CA THR A 75 5.07 -12.10 -11.63
C THR A 75 4.53 -11.28 -10.46
N SER A 76 5.39 -10.79 -9.56
CA SER A 76 4.95 -10.09 -8.34
C SER A 76 4.45 -8.67 -8.58
N LYS A 77 4.95 -7.98 -9.62
CA LYS A 77 4.59 -6.57 -9.87
C LYS A 77 3.06 -6.38 -10.03
N PRO A 78 2.34 -7.15 -10.86
CA PRO A 78 0.88 -7.02 -10.96
C PRO A 78 0.14 -7.18 -9.63
N LEU A 79 0.56 -8.10 -8.76
CA LEU A 79 -0.04 -8.27 -7.43
C LEU A 79 0.18 -7.03 -6.56
N PHE A 80 1.38 -6.44 -6.59
CA PHE A 80 1.70 -5.26 -5.79
C PHE A 80 0.95 -4.02 -6.27
N ASP A 81 0.86 -3.82 -7.58
CA ASP A 81 0.06 -2.73 -8.16
C ASP A 81 -1.41 -2.87 -7.76
N ALA A 82 -1.96 -4.09 -7.82
CA ALA A 82 -3.34 -4.35 -7.44
C ALA A 82 -3.57 -4.18 -5.92
N ALA A 83 -2.62 -4.57 -5.07
CA ALA A 83 -2.69 -4.33 -3.63
C ALA A 83 -2.71 -2.83 -3.33
N ALA A 84 -1.80 -2.07 -3.94
CA ALA A 84 -1.74 -0.62 -3.78
C ALA A 84 -3.04 0.07 -4.23
N ALA A 85 -3.63 -0.37 -5.34
CA ALA A 85 -4.93 0.12 -5.81
C ALA A 85 -6.09 -0.11 -4.82
N ASN A 86 -5.96 -1.11 -3.94
CA ASN A 86 -6.92 -1.40 -2.87
C ASN A 86 -6.51 -0.83 -1.50
N GLY A 87 -5.47 0.02 -1.44
CA GLY A 87 -4.95 0.57 -0.18
C GLY A 87 -4.26 -0.45 0.71
N ILE A 88 -3.90 -1.62 0.16
CA ILE A 88 -3.24 -2.72 0.84
C ILE A 88 -1.73 -2.64 0.58
N ARG A 89 -0.94 -2.74 1.64
CA ARG A 89 0.53 -2.85 1.57
C ARG A 89 0.96 -4.30 1.48
N VAL A 90 2.18 -4.54 1.01
CA VAL A 90 2.72 -5.90 0.88
C VAL A 90 3.98 -6.06 1.70
N VAL A 91 4.00 -7.07 2.57
CA VAL A 91 5.24 -7.64 3.12
C VAL A 91 5.70 -8.70 2.13
N ALA A 92 6.69 -8.35 1.31
CA ALA A 92 7.30 -9.25 0.35
C ALA A 92 8.18 -10.28 1.08
N GLY A 93 7.83 -11.57 0.92
CA GLY A 93 8.57 -12.71 1.47
C GLY A 93 9.73 -13.17 0.62
#